data_AF-A0A3P6F1J1-F1
#
_entry.id   AF-A0A3P6F1J1-F1
#
_cell.length_a   1.000
_cell.length_b   1.000
_cell.length_c   1.000
_cell.angle_alpha   90.00
_cell.angle_beta   90.00
_cell.angle_gamma   90.00
#
_symmetry.space_group_name_H-M   'P 1'
#
loop_
_entity.id
_entity.type
_entity.pdbx_description
1 polymer ?
#
loop_
_entity_poly.entity_id
_entity_poly.type
_entity_poly.pdbx_seq_one_letter_code
_entity_poly.pdbx_strand_id
1 'polypeptide(L)'
;MKPFLYMVPYLLVECASSDELRAQYSLEPFTYERPTNIPPARAGDCGVYTLNYIECHALGIKFSKKDFAKANGKSMRDKMAVNIFQELPDAHEFENKDMDDILGTYDG
;
A
#
# COMPACT_ATOMS: atom_id res chain seq x y z
N MET A 1 -0.18 -4.80 -17.11
CA MET A 1 1.03 -3.98 -16.89
C MET A 1 1.36 -3.09 -18.07
N LYS A 2 1.49 -3.61 -19.31
CA LYS A 2 1.86 -2.77 -20.48
C LYS A 2 1.19 -1.39 -20.53
N PRO A 3 -0.15 -1.24 -20.44
CA PRO A 3 -0.77 0.10 -20.48
C PRO A 3 -0.21 1.06 -19.43
N PHE A 4 -0.04 0.63 -18.18
CA PHE A 4 0.53 1.45 -17.10
C PHE A 4 1.96 1.90 -17.38
N LEU A 5 2.79 1.04 -17.97
CA LEU A 5 4.19 1.36 -18.27
C LEU A 5 4.31 2.51 -19.27
N TYR A 6 3.37 2.58 -20.21
CA TYR A 6 3.28 3.68 -21.16
C TYR A 6 2.57 4.89 -20.57
N MET A 7 1.58 4.72 -19.70
CA MET A 7 0.79 5.85 -19.17
C MET A 7 1.51 6.64 -18.08
N VAL A 8 2.24 5.96 -17.19
CA VAL A 8 2.88 6.61 -16.02
C VAL A 8 3.81 7.78 -16.42
N PRO A 9 4.71 7.67 -17.43
CA PRO A 9 5.53 8.79 -17.86
C PRO A 9 4.71 10.03 -18.25
N TYR A 10 3.60 9.84 -18.96
CA TYR A 10 2.73 10.93 -19.40
C TYR A 10 1.99 11.55 -18.22
N LEU A 11 1.52 10.73 -17.27
CA LEU A 11 0.90 11.22 -16.04
C LEU A 11 1.89 12.06 -15.21
N LEU A 12 3.17 11.67 -15.14
CA LEU A 12 4.19 12.45 -14.43
C LEU A 12 4.42 13.81 -15.08
N VAL A 13 4.48 13.87 -16.41
CA VAL A 13 4.60 15.12 -17.17
C VAL A 13 3.37 16.00 -16.97
N GLU A 14 2.16 15.43 -17.02
CA GLU A 14 0.91 16.18 -16.87
C GLU A 14 0.71 16.71 -15.45
N CYS A 15 1.08 15.95 -14.43
CA CYS A 15 1.00 16.36 -13.03
C CYS A 15 2.15 17.29 -12.58
N ALA A 16 3.14 17.54 -13.44
CA ALA A 16 4.26 18.40 -13.09
C ALA A 16 3.82 19.86 -12.93
N SER A 17 4.24 20.50 -11.84
CA SER A 17 3.82 21.86 -11.48
C SER A 17 4.52 22.97 -12.28
N SER A 18 5.57 22.65 -13.05
CA SER A 18 6.33 23.62 -13.84
C SER A 18 6.96 23.00 -15.09
N ASP A 19 7.27 23.83 -16.08
CA ASP A 19 7.97 23.41 -17.30
C ASP A 19 9.37 22.86 -17.03
N GLU A 20 10.06 23.37 -16.01
CA GLU A 20 11.36 22.86 -15.58
C GLU A 20 11.28 21.42 -15.05
N LEU A 21 10.19 21.09 -14.32
CA LEU A 21 9.96 19.73 -13.83
C LEU A 21 9.51 18.81 -14.98
N ARG A 22 8.69 19.31 -15.91
CA ARG A 22 8.29 18.58 -17.12
C ARG A 22 9.49 18.16 -17.95
N ALA A 23 10.47 19.05 -18.12
CA ALA A 23 11.70 18.77 -18.88
C ALA A 23 12.59 17.67 -18.25
N GLN A 24 12.40 17.34 -16.97
CA GLN A 24 13.15 16.28 -16.29
C GLN A 24 12.57 14.88 -16.53
N TYR A 25 11.30 14.78 -16.92
CA TYR A 25 10.63 13.50 -17.12
C TYR A 25 10.81 13.00 -18.56
N SER A 26 11.28 11.76 -18.69
CA SER A 26 11.28 11.03 -19.97
C SER A 26 9.88 10.51 -20.29
N LEU A 27 9.52 10.43 -21.57
CA LEU A 27 8.32 9.72 -22.05
C LEU A 27 8.58 8.25 -22.40
N GLU A 28 9.82 7.78 -22.21
CA GLU A 28 10.16 6.37 -22.41
C GLU A 28 9.34 5.48 -21.46
N PRO A 29 8.80 4.34 -21.94
CA PRO A 29 8.02 3.45 -21.10
C PRO A 29 8.85 2.90 -19.94
N PHE A 30 8.25 2.85 -18.74
CA PHE A 30 8.91 2.21 -17.60
C PHE A 30 9.07 0.70 -17.80
N THR A 31 10.09 0.14 -17.17
CA THR A 31 10.17 -1.30 -16.95
C THR A 31 9.33 -1.69 -15.73
N TYR A 32 9.02 -2.98 -15.61
CA TYR A 32 8.40 -3.50 -14.40
C TYR A 32 9.10 -4.77 -13.95
N GLU A 33 9.13 -4.94 -12.65
CA GLU A 33 9.54 -6.18 -12.02
C GLU A 33 8.34 -6.76 -11.29
N ARG A 34 8.15 -8.08 -11.41
CA ARG A 34 7.18 -8.81 -10.61
C ARG A 34 7.95 -9.66 -9.60
N PRO A 35 7.96 -9.29 -8.32
CA PRO A 35 8.59 -10.11 -7.31
C PRO A 35 7.91 -11.49 -7.24
N THR A 36 8.71 -12.55 -7.22
CA THR A 36 8.23 -13.94 -7.17
C THR A 36 8.18 -14.49 -5.74
N ASN A 37 8.86 -13.83 -4.80
CA ASN A 37 8.98 -14.25 -3.42
C ASN A 37 8.03 -13.50 -2.47
N ILE A 38 6.81 -13.20 -2.93
CA ILE A 38 5.80 -12.54 -2.12
C ILE A 38 5.16 -13.55 -1.15
N PRO A 39 5.00 -13.20 0.14
CA PRO A 39 4.25 -14.01 1.09
C PRO A 39 2.75 -14.10 0.72
N PRO A 40 2.10 -15.24 0.94
CA PRO A 40 0.67 -15.38 0.70
C PRO A 40 -0.13 -14.59 1.74
N ALA A 41 -1.17 -13.90 1.28
CA ALA A 41 -2.12 -13.17 2.12
C ALA A 41 -3.47 -13.90 2.21
N ARG A 42 -4.31 -13.58 3.20
CA ARG A 42 -5.72 -14.02 3.23
C ARG A 42 -6.57 -13.15 2.31
N ALA A 43 -7.75 -13.64 1.95
CA ALA A 43 -8.80 -12.76 1.44
C ALA A 43 -9.10 -11.69 2.50
N GLY A 44 -9.23 -10.43 2.07
CA GLY A 44 -9.38 -9.27 2.96
C GLY A 44 -8.06 -8.60 3.38
N ASP A 45 -6.92 -9.28 3.25
CA ASP A 45 -5.61 -8.73 3.66
C ASP A 45 -4.87 -7.98 2.54
N CYS A 46 -5.47 -7.83 1.35
CA CYS A 46 -4.79 -7.19 0.23
C CYS A 46 -4.31 -5.76 0.56
N GLY A 47 -5.13 -4.96 1.25
CA GLY A 47 -4.79 -3.59 1.64
C GLY A 47 -3.57 -3.52 2.56
N VAL A 48 -3.58 -4.28 3.66
CA VAL A 48 -2.48 -4.27 4.65
C VAL A 48 -1.17 -4.78 4.02
N TYR A 49 -1.22 -5.82 3.19
CA TYR A 49 -0.03 -6.32 2.49
C TYR A 49 0.51 -5.33 1.45
N THR A 50 -0.37 -4.65 0.71
CA THR A 50 0.05 -3.61 -0.26
C THR A 50 0.75 -2.46 0.43
N LEU A 51 0.19 -1.94 1.53
CA LEU A 51 0.78 -0.83 2.28
C LEU A 51 2.12 -1.22 2.91
N ASN A 52 2.20 -2.40 3.54
CA ASN A 52 3.45 -2.91 4.09
C ASN A 52 4.52 -3.13 3.01
N TYR A 53 4.14 -3.56 1.80
CA TYR A 53 5.07 -3.70 0.67
C TYR A 53 5.63 -2.34 0.24
N ILE A 54 4.76 -1.34 0.12
CA ILE A 54 5.16 0.04 -0.23
C ILE A 54 6.09 0.62 0.85
N GLU A 55 5.75 0.47 2.12
CA GLU A 55 6.57 0.92 3.25
C GLU A 55 7.95 0.27 3.23
N CYS A 56 8.01 -1.06 3.07
CA CYS A 56 9.28 -1.78 2.98
C CYS A 56 10.15 -1.26 1.83
N HIS A 57 9.54 -1.01 0.66
CA HIS A 57 10.27 -0.48 -0.50
C HIS A 57 10.78 0.94 -0.28
N ALA A 58 9.97 1.81 0.34
CA ALA A 58 10.35 3.18 0.68
C ALA A 58 11.52 3.23 1.68
N LEU A 59 11.56 2.30 2.63
CA LEU A 59 12.63 2.18 3.63
C LEU A 59 13.85 1.39 3.15
N GLY A 60 13.82 0.84 1.93
CA GLY A 60 14.91 0.00 1.40
C GLY A 60 15.06 -1.35 2.13
N ILE A 61 14.03 -1.82 2.82
CA ILE A 61 14.04 -3.11 3.52
C ILE A 61 13.31 -4.19 2.72
N LYS A 62 13.69 -5.45 2.95
CA LYS A 62 13.12 -6.57 2.20
C LYS A 62 11.72 -6.94 2.72
N PHE A 63 10.74 -6.97 1.81
CA PHE A 63 9.43 -7.57 2.08
C PHE A 63 9.56 -9.11 2.19
N SER A 64 9.78 -9.61 3.40
CA SER A 64 10.19 -11.00 3.65
C SER A 64 9.00 -11.92 3.96
N LYS A 65 9.08 -13.19 3.49
CA LYS A 65 8.04 -14.20 3.81
C LYS A 65 7.92 -14.51 5.31
N LYS A 66 9.00 -14.31 6.07
CA LYS A 66 9.04 -14.60 7.51
C LYS A 66 8.28 -13.54 8.30
N ASP A 67 8.53 -12.27 8.01
CA ASP A 67 7.96 -11.15 8.76
C ASP A 67 6.49 -10.93 8.38
N PHE A 68 6.17 -11.14 7.10
CA PHE A 68 4.82 -11.00 6.54
C PHE A 68 4.12 -12.35 6.34
N ALA A 69 4.45 -13.34 7.17
CA ALA A 69 3.79 -14.63 7.14
C ALA A 69 2.27 -14.48 7.34
N LYS A 70 1.48 -15.31 6.65
CA LYS A 70 0.00 -15.28 6.73
C LYS A 70 -0.55 -15.29 8.16
N ALA A 71 0.11 -16.03 9.07
CA ALA A 71 -0.27 -16.10 10.48
C ALA A 71 -0.12 -14.76 11.23
N ASN A 72 0.71 -13.85 10.72
CA ASN A 72 0.91 -12.52 11.30
C ASN A 72 -0.15 -11.52 10.81
N GLY A 73 -1.08 -11.93 9.93
CA GLY A 73 -2.12 -11.08 9.32
C GLY A 73 -2.83 -10.17 10.32
N LYS A 74 -3.36 -10.75 11.39
CA LYS A 74 -4.02 -10.02 12.46
C LYS A 74 -3.12 -8.97 13.12
N SER A 75 -1.91 -9.35 13.51
CA SER A 75 -0.95 -8.42 14.14
C SER A 75 -0.61 -7.25 13.21
N MET A 76 -0.49 -7.50 11.90
CA MET A 76 -0.27 -6.43 10.92
C MET A 76 -1.48 -5.49 10.80
N ARG A 77 -2.71 -6.02 10.79
CA ARG A 77 -3.93 -5.21 10.78
C ARG A 77 -4.04 -4.37 12.06
N ASP A 78 -3.87 -5.00 13.22
CA ASP A 78 -3.95 -4.34 14.53
C ASP A 78 -2.91 -3.22 14.64
N LYS A 79 -1.66 -3.48 14.23
CA LYS A 79 -0.60 -2.47 14.24
C LYS A 79 -0.93 -1.29 13.32
N MET A 80 -1.44 -1.56 12.12
CA MET A 80 -1.83 -0.51 11.19
C MET A 80 -3.00 0.32 11.72
N ALA A 81 -4.01 -0.33 12.32
CA ALA A 81 -5.15 0.35 12.94
C ALA A 81 -4.68 1.26 14.09
N VAL A 82 -3.78 0.79 14.96
CA VAL A 82 -3.19 1.61 16.03
C VAL A 82 -2.43 2.80 15.46
N ASN A 83 -1.60 2.61 14.44
CA ASN A 83 -0.86 3.71 13.81
C ASN A 83 -1.82 4.76 13.24
N ILE A 84 -2.84 4.35 12.48
CA ILE A 84 -3.84 5.27 11.91
C ILE A 84 -4.57 6.04 13.02
N PHE A 85 -4.98 5.34 14.08
CA PHE A 85 -5.68 5.95 15.19
C PHE A 85 -4.83 6.98 15.94
N GLN A 86 -3.53 6.72 16.09
CA GLN A 86 -2.59 7.67 16.71
C GLN A 86 -2.37 8.92 15.85
N GLU A 87 -2.37 8.79 14.53
CA GLU A 87 -2.22 9.92 13.59
C GLU A 87 -3.51 10.75 13.45
N LEU A 88 -4.66 10.21 13.88
CA LEU A 88 -5.95 10.87 13.84
C LEU A 88 -6.43 11.13 15.28
N PRO A 89 -5.82 12.08 16.00
CA PRO A 89 -6.14 12.30 17.39
C PRO A 89 -7.61 12.59 17.57
N ASP A 90 -8.33 13.27 16.67
CA ASP A 90 -9.76 13.58 16.86
C ASP A 90 -10.71 12.42 16.47
N ALA A 91 -10.19 11.29 15.97
CA ALA A 91 -11.02 10.19 15.46
C ALA A 91 -11.85 9.49 16.55
N HIS A 92 -11.49 9.64 17.83
CA HIS A 92 -12.19 9.03 18.96
C HIS A 92 -13.53 9.71 19.30
N GLU A 93 -13.80 10.88 18.74
CA GLU A 93 -15.04 11.63 18.98
C GLU A 93 -16.16 11.24 17.99
N PHE A 94 -15.84 10.50 16.93
CA PHE A 94 -16.83 10.10 15.94
C PHE A 94 -17.55 8.82 16.38
N GLU A 95 -18.88 8.85 16.35
CA GLU A 95 -19.69 7.63 16.46
C GLU A 95 -19.34 6.69 15.30
N ASN A 96 -18.96 5.45 15.62
CA ASN A 96 -18.75 4.41 14.63
C ASN A 96 -20.09 4.16 13.90
N LYS A 97 -20.12 4.44 12.60
CA LYS A 97 -21.26 4.18 11.70
C LYS A 97 -21.01 3.00 10.78
N ASP A 98 -19.89 2.30 10.97
CA ASP A 98 -19.54 1.16 10.14
C ASP A 98 -20.42 -0.04 10.48
N MET A 99 -20.55 -0.93 9.49
CA MET A 99 -21.36 -2.13 9.60
C MET A 99 -20.58 -3.19 10.37
N ASP A 100 -20.74 -3.21 11.70
CA ASP A 100 -20.05 -4.15 12.60
C ASP A 100 -20.35 -5.64 12.29
N ASP A 101 -21.37 -5.94 11.49
CA ASP A 101 -21.74 -7.30 11.07
C ASP A 101 -20.60 -8.06 10.37
N ILE A 102 -19.61 -7.34 9.79
CA ILE A 102 -18.45 -7.95 9.12
C ILE A 102 -17.19 -8.04 9.99
N LEU A 103 -17.20 -7.53 11.23
CA LEU A 103 -16.00 -7.49 12.08
C LEU A 103 -15.39 -8.89 12.27
N GLY A 104 -16.24 -9.90 12.48
CA GLY A 104 -15.82 -11.29 12.69
C GLY A 104 -15.13 -11.94 11.49
N THR A 105 -15.20 -11.34 10.30
CA THR A 105 -14.49 -11.85 9.11
C THR A 105 -12.97 -11.64 9.21
N TYR A 106 -12.51 -10.78 10.12
CA TYR A 106 -11.11 -10.42 10.35
C TYR A 106 -10.49 -11.03 11.62
N ASP A 107 -11.19 -11.91 12.33
CA ASP A 107 -10.67 -12.50 13.59
C ASP A 107 -9.63 -13.62 13.39
N GLY A 108 -9.37 -14.02 12.15
CA GLY A 108 -8.40 -15.06 11.81
C GLY A 108 -7.06 -14.55 11.30
#